data_AF-A0A1H9FQZ7-F1
#
_entry.id   AF-A0A1H9FQZ7-F1
#
_cell.length_a   1.000
_cell.length_b   1.000
_cell.length_c   1.000
_cell.angle_alpha   90.00
_cell.angle_beta   90.00
_cell.angle_gamma   90.00
#
_symmetry.space_group_name_H-M   'P 1'
#
loop_
_entity.id
_entity.type
_entity.pdbx_description
1 polymer ?
#
loop_
_entity_poly.entity_id
_entity_poly.type
_entity_poly.pdbx_seq_one_letter_code
_entity_poly.pdbx_strand_id
1 'polypeptide(L)'
;MADNIMITTGTGFEGYSVTEYLGFISSQAILGSNFISGIAANVADVSRKDTAKLEQCREDAEQQLIKAAKKKGANAVVGMNMFYAPFEAGSFGIIVSGTAVKITKHITVSDALHKELFVTNYYNRLVPRPVKVVLDGDSSTINLKLVCYNYNHDDIQALRADVEFTNLYDERLVIKNIDFVFSENINLSVIESDYVQSKIAPNDLQLLKDAKIILTKYATPRGIYACNDQPINVTLSPRRLETLKAKRGIDAVEKYRTDGMIWTCNCGHVNEAGSEECIVCGRKQKDIMTKASFNYEEMIDRMKEKEYVVEIKDVLMQYIKEIDSSMRLELLEIMESGLQYEKTRGNMKETVIEKVEKVFEDASIDE
;
A
#
# COMPACT_ATOMS: atom_id res chain seq x y z
N MET A 1 -5.95 -33.07 8.25
CA MET A 1 -4.98 -32.15 8.85
C MET A 1 -4.91 -32.50 10.33
N ALA A 2 -3.74 -32.89 10.83
CA ALA A 2 -3.58 -33.41 12.18
C ALA A 2 -4.00 -32.33 13.20
N ASP A 3 -5.23 -32.42 13.72
CA ASP A 3 -5.59 -32.50 15.15
C ASP A 3 -4.73 -31.69 16.14
N ASN A 4 -4.24 -30.51 15.75
CA ASN A 4 -3.33 -29.72 16.56
C ASN A 4 -4.14 -28.83 17.50
N ILE A 5 -4.01 -29.08 18.80
CA ILE A 5 -4.64 -28.25 19.83
C ILE A 5 -3.79 -26.98 20.02
N MET A 6 -4.43 -25.81 20.10
CA MET A 6 -3.70 -24.56 20.36
C MET A 6 -3.39 -24.41 21.86
N ILE A 7 -2.18 -24.00 22.22
CA ILE A 7 -1.77 -23.87 23.62
C ILE A 7 -1.11 -22.50 23.83
N THR A 8 -1.46 -21.83 24.93
CA THR A 8 -0.84 -20.56 25.33
C THR A 8 -0.75 -20.44 26.84
N THR A 9 0.27 -19.73 27.32
CA THR A 9 0.39 -19.30 28.71
C THR A 9 -0.51 -18.09 29.01
N GLY A 10 -0.98 -17.38 27.97
CA GLY A 10 -1.91 -16.25 28.08
C GLY A 10 -3.35 -16.68 28.34
N THR A 11 -4.26 -15.70 28.51
CA THR A 11 -5.68 -15.96 28.82
C THR A 11 -6.55 -16.25 27.59
N GLY A 12 -5.99 -16.11 26.37
CA GLY A 12 -6.69 -16.33 25.10
C GLY A 12 -5.77 -16.25 23.89
N PHE A 13 -6.35 -16.33 22.69
CA PHE A 13 -5.64 -16.17 21.41
C PHE A 13 -6.25 -15.00 20.65
N GLU A 14 -5.41 -14.10 20.12
CA GLU A 14 -5.88 -12.95 19.34
C GLU A 14 -6.64 -13.42 18.08
N GLY A 15 -7.79 -12.79 17.79
CA GLY A 15 -8.68 -13.20 16.70
C GLY A 15 -9.51 -14.46 16.99
N TYR A 16 -9.47 -14.98 18.21
CA TYR A 16 -10.33 -16.08 18.67
C TYR A 16 -11.15 -15.67 19.89
N SER A 17 -12.34 -16.24 20.04
CA SER A 17 -13.15 -16.11 21.25
C SER A 17 -13.39 -17.48 21.88
N VAL A 18 -13.32 -17.56 23.22
CA VAL A 18 -13.67 -18.77 23.97
C VAL A 18 -15.19 -18.93 23.94
N THR A 19 -15.65 -20.01 23.34
CA THR A 19 -17.09 -20.34 23.25
C THR A 19 -17.54 -21.28 24.38
N GLU A 20 -16.61 -22.04 24.95
CA GLU A 20 -16.90 -22.97 26.05
C GLU A 20 -15.67 -23.19 26.94
N TYR A 21 -15.84 -23.14 28.26
CA TYR A 21 -14.82 -23.54 29.23
C TYR A 21 -15.07 -24.98 29.68
N LEU A 22 -14.15 -25.88 29.36
CA LEU A 22 -14.22 -27.31 29.67
C LEU A 22 -13.49 -27.67 30.99
N GLY A 23 -13.08 -26.63 31.72
CA GLY A 23 -12.50 -26.71 33.05
C GLY A 23 -11.01 -27.03 33.08
N PHE A 24 -10.48 -27.06 34.30
CA PHE A 24 -9.07 -27.30 34.58
C PHE A 24 -8.58 -28.67 34.09
N ILE A 25 -7.34 -28.72 33.64
CA ILE A 25 -6.60 -29.95 33.29
C ILE A 25 -5.18 -29.87 33.83
N SER A 26 -4.61 -31.03 34.15
CA SER A 26 -3.22 -31.16 34.58
C SER A 26 -2.63 -32.49 34.15
N SER A 27 -1.32 -32.52 34.01
CA SER A 27 -0.53 -33.72 33.74
C SER A 27 0.83 -33.63 34.45
N GLN A 28 1.49 -34.77 34.61
CA GLN A 28 2.82 -34.85 35.17
C GLN A 28 3.69 -35.88 34.47
N ALA A 29 4.98 -35.60 34.39
CA ALA A 29 6.01 -36.57 34.01
C ALA A 29 7.11 -36.58 35.08
N ILE A 30 7.61 -37.75 35.43
CA ILE A 30 8.56 -37.95 36.54
C ILE A 30 9.80 -38.67 36.00
N LEU A 31 10.97 -38.09 36.27
CA LEU A 31 12.29 -38.69 36.09
C LEU A 31 12.72 -39.37 37.40
N GLY A 32 12.96 -40.68 37.33
CA GLY A 32 13.36 -41.48 38.50
C GLY A 32 14.79 -41.21 39.00
N SER A 33 15.10 -41.77 40.16
CA SER A 33 16.34 -41.53 40.93
C SER A 33 17.66 -41.86 40.20
N ASN A 34 17.63 -42.73 39.18
CA ASN A 34 18.78 -43.02 38.32
C ASN A 34 19.19 -41.85 37.39
N PHE A 35 18.43 -40.75 37.39
CA PHE A 35 18.72 -39.55 36.63
C PHE A 35 19.58 -38.54 37.42
N ILE A 36 19.34 -38.39 38.72
CA ILE A 36 20.04 -37.41 39.56
C ILE A 36 21.49 -37.82 39.90
N SER A 37 21.83 -39.12 39.77
CA SER A 37 23.22 -39.58 39.93
C SER A 37 24.21 -38.96 38.94
N GLY A 38 23.74 -38.39 37.81
CA GLY A 38 24.56 -37.63 36.87
C GLY A 38 24.61 -36.11 37.13
N ILE A 39 23.57 -35.52 37.72
CA ILE A 39 23.44 -34.06 37.91
C ILE A 39 23.95 -33.60 39.29
N ALA A 40 23.94 -34.47 40.30
CA ALA A 40 24.42 -34.16 41.65
C ALA A 40 25.96 -34.09 41.76
N ALA A 41 26.70 -34.45 40.71
CA ALA A 41 28.15 -34.27 40.64
C ALA A 41 28.47 -32.95 39.91
N ASN A 42 28.63 -31.86 40.67
CA ASN A 42 28.99 -30.51 40.22
C ASN A 42 28.02 -29.84 39.22
N VAL A 43 27.41 -28.74 39.66
CA VAL A 43 26.59 -27.79 38.86
C VAL A 43 27.34 -27.23 37.62
N ALA A 44 28.65 -27.49 37.50
CA ALA A 44 29.49 -27.08 36.38
C ALA A 44 29.48 -28.04 35.16
N ASP A 45 28.95 -29.27 35.28
CA ASP A 45 29.02 -30.29 34.22
C ASP A 45 27.63 -30.82 33.82
N VAL A 46 26.70 -29.92 33.46
CA VAL A 46 25.43 -30.35 32.81
C VAL A 46 25.74 -30.94 31.44
N SER A 47 25.70 -32.27 31.32
CA SER A 47 25.96 -32.96 30.07
C SER A 47 24.80 -32.77 29.08
N ARG A 48 25.08 -32.74 27.77
CA ARG A 48 24.04 -32.69 26.71
C ARG A 48 23.00 -33.83 26.81
N LYS A 49 23.35 -34.94 27.48
CA LYS A 49 22.45 -36.08 27.69
C LYS A 49 21.42 -35.81 28.79
N ASP A 50 21.73 -34.94 29.75
CA ASP A 50 20.84 -34.61 30.86
C ASP A 50 19.79 -33.58 30.44
N THR A 51 20.17 -32.62 29.60
CA THR A 51 19.23 -31.69 28.96
C THR A 51 18.24 -32.40 28.04
N ALA A 52 18.68 -33.40 27.28
CA ALA A 52 17.80 -34.18 26.40
C ALA A 52 16.71 -34.96 27.15
N LYS A 53 17.02 -35.46 28.36
CA LYS A 53 16.05 -36.18 29.20
C LYS A 53 15.03 -35.25 29.86
N LEU A 54 15.46 -34.05 30.26
CA LEU A 54 14.54 -33.02 30.75
C LEU A 54 13.58 -32.57 29.64
N GLU A 55 14.09 -32.41 28.43
CA GLU A 55 13.27 -32.05 27.26
C GLU A 55 12.25 -33.15 26.94
N GLN A 56 12.66 -34.42 26.96
CA GLN A 56 11.73 -35.54 26.78
C GLN A 56 10.65 -35.57 27.88
N CYS A 57 11.02 -35.35 29.14
CA CYS A 57 10.07 -35.28 30.25
C CYS A 57 9.06 -34.13 30.07
N ARG A 58 9.54 -32.98 29.56
CA ARG A 58 8.71 -31.81 29.25
C ARG A 58 7.69 -32.14 28.16
N GLU A 59 8.16 -32.73 27.06
CA GLU A 59 7.32 -33.18 25.96
C GLU A 59 6.29 -34.21 26.40
N ASP A 60 6.68 -35.18 27.23
CA ASP A 60 5.76 -36.21 27.74
C ASP A 60 4.64 -35.59 28.59
N ALA A 61 4.97 -34.64 29.48
CA ALA A 61 3.99 -33.93 30.28
C ALA A 61 3.03 -33.10 29.40
N GLU A 62 3.56 -32.37 28.42
CA GLU A 62 2.77 -31.59 27.47
C GLU A 62 1.83 -32.48 26.63
N GLN A 63 2.32 -33.60 26.10
CA GLN A 63 1.51 -34.54 25.33
C GLN A 63 0.39 -35.17 26.17
N GLN A 64 0.64 -35.45 27.45
CA GLN A 64 -0.42 -35.91 28.35
C GLN A 64 -1.47 -34.83 28.62
N LEU A 65 -1.06 -33.57 28.75
CA LEU A 65 -1.98 -32.44 28.89
C LEU A 65 -2.87 -32.30 27.65
N ILE A 66 -2.29 -32.39 26.46
CA ILE A 66 -2.99 -32.36 25.17
C ILE A 66 -4.02 -33.48 25.10
N LYS A 67 -3.66 -34.71 25.49
CA LYS A 67 -4.60 -35.84 25.54
C LYS A 67 -5.75 -35.58 26.51
N ALA A 68 -5.47 -35.02 27.69
CA ALA A 68 -6.50 -34.68 28.66
C ALA A 68 -7.47 -33.60 28.13
N ALA A 69 -6.94 -32.58 27.45
CA ALA A 69 -7.73 -31.53 26.81
C ALA A 69 -8.63 -32.10 25.70
N LYS A 70 -8.06 -32.93 24.80
CA LYS A 70 -8.81 -33.61 23.73
C LYS A 70 -9.91 -34.53 24.26
N LYS A 71 -9.65 -35.26 25.35
CA LYS A 71 -10.65 -36.12 26.00
C LYS A 71 -11.87 -35.33 26.50
N LYS A 72 -11.68 -34.05 26.85
CA LYS A 72 -12.76 -33.13 27.22
C LYS A 72 -13.43 -32.46 26.02
N GLY A 73 -12.99 -32.72 24.79
CA GLY A 73 -13.51 -32.10 23.57
C GLY A 73 -12.99 -30.67 23.33
N ALA A 74 -11.86 -30.32 23.95
CA ALA A 74 -11.22 -29.01 23.76
C ALA A 74 -10.44 -28.95 22.45
N ASN A 75 -10.42 -27.77 21.83
CA ASN A 75 -9.54 -27.44 20.71
C ASN A 75 -8.44 -26.45 21.09
N ALA A 76 -8.43 -25.95 22.33
CA ALA A 76 -7.33 -25.15 22.87
C ALA A 76 -7.14 -25.29 24.39
N VAL A 77 -5.97 -24.87 24.87
CA VAL A 77 -5.60 -24.74 26.29
C VAL A 77 -5.08 -23.32 26.53
N VAL A 78 -5.70 -22.60 27.46
CA VAL A 78 -5.29 -21.25 27.90
C VAL A 78 -4.83 -21.26 29.34
N GLY A 79 -4.02 -20.27 29.71
CA GLY A 79 -3.44 -20.15 31.04
C GLY A 79 -2.54 -21.33 31.37
N MET A 80 -1.81 -21.85 30.38
CA MET A 80 -0.88 -22.95 30.61
C MET A 80 0.21 -22.52 31.58
N ASN A 81 0.48 -23.34 32.58
CA ASN A 81 1.59 -23.15 33.52
C ASN A 81 2.36 -24.46 33.68
N MET A 82 3.69 -24.35 33.75
CA MET A 82 4.60 -25.47 33.85
C MET A 82 5.51 -25.28 35.06
N PHE A 83 5.49 -26.25 35.96
CA PHE A 83 6.28 -26.26 37.19
C PHE A 83 7.26 -27.41 37.19
N TYR A 84 8.51 -27.09 37.53
CA TYR A 84 9.58 -28.04 37.75
C TYR A 84 9.69 -28.27 39.26
N ALA A 85 9.48 -29.50 39.71
CA ALA A 85 9.45 -29.83 41.13
C ALA A 85 10.41 -30.99 41.47
N PRO A 86 11.26 -30.84 42.50
CA PRO A 86 11.94 -31.99 43.08
C PRO A 86 10.93 -32.85 43.84
N PHE A 87 11.09 -34.16 43.76
CA PHE A 87 10.30 -35.15 44.48
C PHE A 87 11.20 -35.94 45.45
N GLU A 88 10.58 -36.65 46.39
CA GLU A 88 11.30 -37.49 47.34
C GLU A 88 12.14 -38.56 46.64
N ALA A 89 13.14 -39.09 47.36
CA ALA A 89 14.06 -40.12 46.87
C ALA A 89 14.90 -39.72 45.64
N GLY A 90 15.17 -38.42 45.45
CA GLY A 90 16.03 -37.94 44.37
C GLY A 90 15.39 -38.08 42.99
N SER A 91 14.06 -37.94 42.92
CA SER A 91 13.33 -37.87 41.66
C SER A 91 12.97 -36.42 41.33
N PHE A 92 12.68 -36.15 40.06
CA PHE A 92 12.36 -34.81 39.58
C PHE A 92 11.21 -34.90 38.60
N GLY A 93 10.24 -33.98 38.66
CA GLY A 93 9.09 -34.04 37.77
C GLY A 93 8.65 -32.68 37.27
N ILE A 94 7.96 -32.72 36.14
CA ILE A 94 7.39 -31.57 35.46
C ILE A 94 5.87 -31.72 35.56
N ILE A 95 5.23 -30.72 36.16
CA ILE A 95 3.77 -30.63 36.29
C ILE A 95 3.31 -29.54 35.33
N VAL A 96 2.40 -29.87 34.43
CA VAL A 96 1.78 -28.90 33.52
C VAL A 96 0.29 -28.80 33.84
N SER A 97 -0.23 -27.59 33.82
CA SER A 97 -1.64 -27.32 34.07
C SER A 97 -2.18 -26.24 33.15
N GLY A 98 -3.49 -26.16 33.01
CA GLY A 98 -4.16 -25.12 32.22
C GLY A 98 -5.67 -25.30 32.21
N THR A 99 -6.36 -24.47 31.43
CA THR A 99 -7.81 -24.56 31.24
C THR A 99 -8.12 -25.03 29.84
N ALA A 100 -8.81 -26.16 29.73
CA ALA A 100 -9.29 -26.69 28.46
C ALA A 100 -10.48 -25.86 27.98
N VAL A 101 -10.44 -25.38 26.73
CA VAL A 101 -11.48 -24.50 26.17
C VAL A 101 -11.83 -24.90 24.74
N LYS A 102 -13.03 -24.50 24.29
CA LYS A 102 -13.32 -24.38 22.86
C LYS A 102 -13.15 -22.93 22.44
N ILE A 103 -12.41 -22.71 21.36
CA ILE A 103 -12.25 -21.41 20.72
C ILE A 103 -12.77 -21.44 19.29
N THR A 104 -13.28 -20.29 18.84
CA THR A 104 -13.69 -20.07 17.45
C THR A 104 -12.96 -18.85 16.90
N LYS A 105 -12.45 -18.95 15.66
CA LYS A 105 -11.79 -17.82 14.98
C LYS A 105 -12.85 -16.84 14.51
N HIS A 106 -12.73 -15.57 14.90
CA HIS A 106 -13.51 -14.50 14.32
C HIS A 106 -12.66 -13.72 13.33
N ILE A 107 -13.19 -13.50 12.13
CA ILE A 107 -12.63 -12.51 11.21
C ILE A 107 -13.22 -11.18 11.66
N THR A 108 -12.42 -10.36 12.32
CA THR A 108 -12.79 -8.96 12.54
C THR A 108 -12.66 -8.26 11.20
N VAL A 109 -13.77 -8.12 10.48
CA VAL A 109 -13.81 -7.24 9.30
C VAL A 109 -13.90 -5.82 9.85
N SER A 110 -12.87 -5.01 9.61
CA SER A 110 -12.96 -3.58 9.87
C SER A 110 -14.01 -3.01 8.93
N ASP A 111 -15.07 -2.43 9.48
CA ASP A 111 -16.08 -1.73 8.68
C ASP A 111 -15.54 -0.41 8.12
N ALA A 112 -14.42 0.11 8.64
CA ALA A 112 -13.83 1.34 8.14
C ALA A 112 -13.36 1.16 6.69
N LEU A 113 -13.94 1.96 5.80
CA LEU A 113 -13.64 1.99 4.38
C LEU A 113 -12.93 3.31 4.06
N HIS A 114 -11.79 3.22 3.38
CA HIS A 114 -10.98 4.36 3.00
C HIS A 114 -10.48 4.19 1.56
N LYS A 115 -10.51 5.28 0.79
CA LYS A 115 -9.87 5.35 -0.51
C LYS A 115 -9.48 6.78 -0.88
N GLU A 116 -8.30 6.92 -1.45
CA GLU A 116 -7.86 8.16 -2.07
C GLU A 116 -7.70 7.98 -3.58
N LEU A 117 -8.12 8.98 -4.34
CA LEU A 117 -7.95 9.03 -5.79
C LEU A 117 -7.36 10.38 -6.18
N PHE A 118 -6.22 10.37 -6.88
CA PHE A 118 -5.72 11.59 -7.51
C PHE A 118 -6.64 12.02 -8.63
N VAL A 119 -6.86 13.33 -8.73
CA VAL A 119 -7.71 13.90 -9.77
C VAL A 119 -6.95 13.89 -11.10
N THR A 120 -7.54 13.30 -12.13
CA THR A 120 -6.91 13.10 -13.47
C THR A 120 -7.36 14.12 -14.51
N ASN A 121 -7.87 15.26 -14.06
CA ASN A 121 -8.08 16.43 -14.89
C ASN A 121 -7.69 17.71 -14.13
N TYR A 122 -7.29 18.75 -14.86
CA TYR A 122 -6.77 19.96 -14.23
C TYR A 122 -7.10 21.22 -15.02
N TYR A 123 -6.96 22.37 -14.36
CA TYR A 123 -7.19 23.69 -14.92
C TYR A 123 -5.87 24.43 -15.08
N ASN A 124 -5.59 24.94 -16.28
CA ASN A 124 -4.34 25.66 -16.56
C ASN A 124 -4.40 27.16 -16.19
N ARG A 125 -4.95 27.47 -15.01
CA ARG A 125 -5.18 28.83 -14.52
C ARG A 125 -5.27 28.83 -12.98
N LEU A 126 -5.16 30.01 -12.39
CA LEU A 126 -5.10 30.23 -10.94
C LEU A 126 -6.48 30.14 -10.28
N VAL A 127 -7.11 28.98 -10.36
CA VAL A 127 -8.32 28.60 -9.60
C VAL A 127 -7.92 27.61 -8.50
N PRO A 128 -8.73 27.43 -7.44
CA PRO A 128 -8.52 26.34 -6.49
C PRO A 128 -8.55 25.02 -7.26
N ARG A 129 -7.40 24.37 -7.40
CA ARG A 129 -7.22 23.25 -8.33
C ARG A 129 -7.47 21.94 -7.60
N PRO A 130 -8.50 21.16 -7.96
CA PRO A 130 -8.68 19.80 -7.44
C PRO A 130 -7.45 18.95 -7.73
N VAL A 131 -6.93 18.27 -6.71
CA VAL A 131 -5.75 17.40 -6.84
C VAL A 131 -5.99 15.99 -6.32
N LYS A 132 -6.88 15.83 -5.34
CA LYS A 132 -7.19 14.54 -4.74
C LYS A 132 -8.62 14.53 -4.21
N VAL A 133 -9.25 13.37 -4.30
CA VAL A 133 -10.52 13.06 -3.67
C VAL A 133 -10.27 12.00 -2.59
N VAL A 134 -10.79 12.24 -1.39
CA VAL A 134 -10.71 11.29 -0.27
C VAL A 134 -12.12 10.80 0.01
N LEU A 135 -12.27 9.49 0.11
CA LEU A 135 -13.52 8.79 0.37
C LEU A 135 -13.37 7.97 1.65
N ASP A 136 -14.11 8.34 2.68
CA ASP A 136 -14.07 7.71 3.99
C ASP A 136 -15.46 7.30 4.42
N GLY A 137 -15.60 6.15 5.04
CA GLY A 137 -16.90 5.70 5.49
C GLY A 137 -16.88 4.36 6.20
N ASP A 138 -18.06 3.77 6.25
CA ASP A 138 -18.31 2.47 6.84
C ASP A 138 -19.21 1.61 5.94
N SER A 139 -19.69 0.48 6.49
CA SER A 139 -20.61 -0.42 5.80
C SER A 139 -21.96 0.20 5.44
N SER A 140 -22.27 1.43 5.88
CA SER A 140 -23.54 2.11 5.65
C SER A 140 -23.40 3.36 4.78
N THR A 141 -22.37 4.17 4.99
CA THR A 141 -22.23 5.48 4.36
C THR A 141 -20.79 5.76 3.95
N ILE A 142 -20.64 6.38 2.77
CA ILE A 142 -19.36 6.90 2.29
C ILE A 142 -19.47 8.42 2.22
N ASN A 143 -18.52 9.10 2.84
CA ASN A 143 -18.33 10.54 2.78
C ASN A 143 -17.18 10.90 1.85
N LEU A 144 -17.26 12.09 1.28
CA LEU A 144 -16.37 12.62 0.27
C LEU A 144 -15.72 13.90 0.78
N LYS A 145 -14.41 14.01 0.64
CA LYS A 145 -13.62 15.21 0.87
C LYS A 145 -12.86 15.55 -0.42
N LEU A 146 -12.78 16.84 -0.73
CA LEU A 146 -12.00 17.35 -1.85
C LEU A 146 -10.74 18.05 -1.33
N VAL A 147 -9.60 17.68 -1.91
CA VAL A 147 -8.32 18.35 -1.67
C VAL A 147 -7.97 19.18 -2.89
N CYS A 148 -7.68 20.46 -2.66
CA CYS A 148 -7.31 21.41 -3.70
C CYS A 148 -5.94 22.01 -3.45
N TYR A 149 -5.21 22.32 -4.53
CA TYR A 149 -4.05 23.20 -4.48
C TYR A 149 -4.50 24.65 -4.71
N ASN A 150 -4.10 25.53 -3.82
CA ASN A 150 -4.49 26.94 -3.76
C ASN A 150 -3.29 27.83 -4.11
N TYR A 151 -3.07 28.06 -5.41
CA TYR A 151 -1.93 28.84 -5.90
C TYR A 151 -1.90 30.29 -5.38
N ASN A 152 -3.08 30.89 -5.17
CA ASN A 152 -3.18 32.29 -4.76
C ASN A 152 -3.16 32.47 -3.24
N HIS A 153 -3.20 31.39 -2.46
CA HIS A 153 -3.41 31.45 -1.01
C HIS A 153 -4.69 32.22 -0.62
N ASP A 154 -5.70 32.18 -1.50
CA ASP A 154 -6.99 32.84 -1.28
C ASP A 154 -7.78 32.11 -0.18
N ASP A 155 -8.60 32.84 0.56
CA ASP A 155 -9.58 32.28 1.50
C ASP A 155 -10.79 31.72 0.70
N ILE A 156 -10.79 30.40 0.46
CA ILE A 156 -11.80 29.72 -0.36
C ILE A 156 -12.93 29.19 0.52
N GLN A 157 -14.01 29.94 0.69
CA GLN A 157 -15.10 29.52 1.59
C GLN A 157 -15.87 28.30 1.09
N ALA A 158 -16.12 28.23 -0.23
CA ALA A 158 -16.85 27.12 -0.83
C ALA A 158 -16.49 26.93 -2.31
N LEU A 159 -16.70 25.71 -2.81
CA LEU A 159 -16.45 25.30 -4.19
C LEU A 159 -17.56 24.36 -4.65
N ARG A 160 -18.19 24.68 -5.78
CA ARG A 160 -19.18 23.82 -6.43
C ARG A 160 -18.56 23.09 -7.60
N ALA A 161 -18.71 21.76 -7.63
CA ALA A 161 -18.22 20.93 -8.73
C ALA A 161 -19.09 19.70 -8.99
N ASP A 162 -18.96 19.16 -10.20
CA ASP A 162 -19.36 17.80 -10.51
C ASP A 162 -18.16 16.88 -10.29
N VAL A 163 -18.43 15.68 -9.77
CA VAL A 163 -17.42 14.64 -9.53
C VAL A 163 -17.77 13.45 -10.43
N GLU A 164 -16.85 13.11 -11.34
CA GLU A 164 -16.96 11.96 -12.23
C GLU A 164 -15.96 10.88 -11.77
N PHE A 165 -16.47 9.76 -11.28
CA PHE A 165 -15.67 8.59 -10.98
C PHE A 165 -15.73 7.59 -12.12
N THR A 166 -14.63 6.87 -12.34
CA THR A 166 -14.61 5.68 -13.22
C THR A 166 -14.24 4.45 -12.40
N ASN A 167 -14.97 3.34 -12.58
CA ASN A 167 -14.67 2.09 -11.90
C ASN A 167 -13.70 1.19 -12.70
N LEU A 168 -13.28 0.06 -12.14
CA LEU A 168 -12.39 -0.92 -12.77
C LEU A 168 -12.94 -1.47 -14.10
N TYR A 169 -14.24 -1.41 -14.31
CA TYR A 169 -14.93 -1.84 -15.53
C TYR A 169 -15.14 -0.72 -16.56
N ASP A 170 -14.52 0.45 -16.36
CA ASP A 170 -14.66 1.64 -17.20
C ASP A 170 -16.06 2.26 -17.24
N GLU A 171 -16.90 1.93 -16.26
CA GLU A 171 -18.21 2.55 -16.07
C GLU A 171 -18.08 3.87 -15.30
N ARG A 172 -18.89 4.86 -15.70
CA ARG A 172 -18.83 6.22 -15.17
C ARG A 172 -19.96 6.49 -14.18
N LEU A 173 -19.61 7.02 -13.02
CA LEU A 173 -20.54 7.52 -12.01
C LEU A 173 -20.34 9.02 -11.86
N VAL A 174 -21.37 9.80 -12.19
CA VAL A 174 -21.32 11.27 -12.12
C VAL A 174 -22.22 11.77 -10.98
N ILE A 175 -21.64 12.47 -10.03
CA ILE A 175 -22.35 13.17 -8.95
C ILE A 175 -22.28 14.66 -9.21
N LYS A 176 -23.44 15.28 -9.47
CA LYS A 176 -23.51 16.68 -9.90
C LYS A 176 -23.77 17.65 -8.75
N ASN A 177 -23.28 18.87 -8.92
CA ASN A 177 -23.53 20.03 -8.06
C ASN A 177 -23.21 19.77 -6.58
N ILE A 178 -22.05 19.17 -6.30
CA ILE A 178 -21.57 19.01 -4.93
C ILE A 178 -20.97 20.34 -4.47
N ASP A 179 -21.38 20.80 -3.29
CA ASP A 179 -20.83 21.97 -2.61
C ASP A 179 -19.83 21.51 -1.55
N PHE A 180 -18.55 21.82 -1.79
CA PHE A 180 -17.47 21.61 -0.84
C PHE A 180 -17.24 22.90 -0.05
N VAL A 181 -17.30 22.81 1.28
CA VAL A 181 -17.03 23.93 2.19
C VAL A 181 -15.65 23.75 2.79
N PHE A 182 -14.89 24.83 2.97
CA PHE A 182 -13.56 24.78 3.59
C PHE A 182 -13.58 25.63 4.86
N SER A 183 -13.56 24.96 6.01
CA SER A 183 -13.61 25.63 7.31
C SER A 183 -12.25 26.19 7.74
N GLU A 184 -11.14 25.60 7.30
CA GLU A 184 -9.77 25.99 7.68
C GLU A 184 -8.83 25.99 6.46
N ASN A 185 -8.51 27.16 5.91
CA ASN A 185 -7.74 27.25 4.66
C ASN A 185 -6.87 28.51 4.50
N ILE A 186 -6.77 29.34 5.55
CA ILE A 186 -6.13 30.67 5.44
C ILE A 186 -4.64 30.53 5.15
N ASN A 187 -4.21 31.13 4.04
CA ASN A 187 -2.81 31.17 3.60
C ASN A 187 -2.16 29.78 3.35
N LEU A 188 -2.96 28.75 3.10
CA LEU A 188 -2.46 27.39 2.83
C LEU A 188 -2.39 27.10 1.33
N SER A 189 -1.27 26.52 0.87
CA SER A 189 -1.13 26.05 -0.51
C SER A 189 -1.95 24.79 -0.81
N VAL A 190 -2.27 24.01 0.20
CA VAL A 190 -3.13 22.82 0.10
C VAL A 190 -4.28 23.01 1.06
N ILE A 191 -5.50 22.93 0.54
CA ILE A 191 -6.73 23.15 1.28
C ILE A 191 -7.61 21.91 1.17
N GLU A 192 -8.25 21.55 2.26
CA GLU A 192 -9.14 20.39 2.35
C GLU A 192 -10.55 20.85 2.68
N SER A 193 -11.53 20.32 1.96
CA SER A 193 -12.93 20.56 2.31
C SER A 193 -13.32 19.77 3.57
N ASP A 194 -14.40 20.20 4.19
CA ASP A 194 -15.15 19.35 5.10
C ASP A 194 -15.71 18.13 4.34
N TYR A 195 -16.04 17.08 5.07
CA TYR A 195 -16.68 15.90 4.49
C TYR A 195 -18.12 16.22 4.08
N VAL A 196 -18.49 15.75 2.89
CA VAL A 196 -19.86 15.79 2.35
C VAL A 196 -20.30 14.36 2.12
N GLN A 197 -21.54 14.02 2.48
CA GLN A 197 -22.06 12.69 2.22
C GLN A 197 -22.07 12.40 0.71
N SER A 198 -21.43 11.30 0.32
CA SER A 198 -21.41 10.86 -1.08
C SER A 198 -22.65 10.01 -1.38
N LYS A 199 -22.92 9.81 -2.68
CA LYS A 199 -23.94 8.87 -3.16
C LYS A 199 -23.35 7.52 -3.58
N ILE A 200 -22.12 7.23 -3.17
CA ILE A 200 -21.39 6.01 -3.53
C ILE A 200 -21.79 4.89 -2.56
N ALA A 201 -22.12 3.71 -3.09
CA ALA A 201 -22.37 2.56 -2.23
C ALA A 201 -21.04 2.04 -1.64
N PRO A 202 -21.02 1.58 -0.37
CA PRO A 202 -19.81 1.05 0.27
C PRO A 202 -19.08 -0.03 -0.55
N ASN A 203 -19.83 -0.90 -1.22
CA ASN A 203 -19.28 -1.97 -2.07
C ASN A 203 -18.56 -1.45 -3.33
N ASP A 204 -18.94 -0.28 -3.82
CA ASP A 204 -18.38 0.29 -5.05
C ASP A 204 -17.05 1.02 -4.79
N LEU A 205 -16.77 1.39 -3.53
CA LEU A 205 -15.59 2.19 -3.17
C LEU A 205 -14.30 1.53 -3.69
N GLN A 206 -14.13 0.24 -3.43
CA GLN A 206 -12.92 -0.49 -3.82
C GLN A 206 -12.80 -0.65 -5.35
N LEU A 207 -13.90 -0.50 -6.09
CA LEU A 207 -13.92 -0.58 -7.55
C LEU A 207 -13.53 0.75 -8.24
N LEU A 208 -13.54 1.88 -7.54
CA LEU A 208 -13.19 3.16 -8.16
C LEU A 208 -11.69 3.19 -8.53
N LYS A 209 -11.33 3.60 -9.74
CA LYS A 209 -9.93 3.69 -10.18
C LYS A 209 -9.49 5.09 -10.58
N ASP A 210 -10.45 5.98 -10.85
CA ASP A 210 -10.20 7.31 -11.39
C ASP A 210 -11.23 8.30 -10.86
N ALA A 211 -10.82 9.57 -10.72
CA ALA A 211 -11.69 10.66 -10.34
C ALA A 211 -11.36 11.91 -11.18
N LYS A 212 -12.40 12.55 -11.70
CA LYS A 212 -12.33 13.84 -12.40
C LYS A 212 -13.26 14.83 -11.73
N ILE A 213 -12.81 16.08 -11.65
CA ILE A 213 -13.55 17.17 -11.02
C ILE A 213 -13.80 18.26 -12.03
N ILE A 214 -15.07 18.63 -12.19
CA ILE A 214 -15.50 19.70 -13.09
C ILE A 214 -16.00 20.85 -12.23
N LEU A 215 -15.15 21.84 -12.03
CA LEU A 215 -15.46 23.06 -11.29
C LEU A 215 -16.54 23.86 -12.02
N THR A 216 -17.54 24.30 -11.26
CA THR A 216 -18.57 25.23 -11.75
C THR A 216 -18.30 26.64 -11.25
N LYS A 217 -18.04 26.81 -9.95
CA LYS A 217 -17.79 28.10 -9.31
C LYS A 217 -17.16 27.93 -7.92
N TYR A 218 -16.53 28.97 -7.42
CA TYR A 218 -16.05 29.04 -6.04
C TYR A 218 -16.34 30.40 -5.42
N ALA A 219 -16.37 30.45 -4.10
CA ALA A 219 -16.65 31.65 -3.31
C ALA A 219 -15.47 31.99 -2.41
N THR A 220 -15.19 33.28 -2.29
CA THR A 220 -14.25 33.86 -1.33
C THR A 220 -14.95 35.02 -0.61
N PRO A 221 -14.36 35.58 0.47
CA PRO A 221 -14.92 36.78 1.10
C PRO A 221 -15.09 37.97 0.15
N ARG A 222 -14.39 37.97 -0.99
CA ARG A 222 -14.43 39.04 -1.99
C ARG A 222 -15.54 38.87 -3.02
N GLY A 223 -16.09 37.66 -3.19
CA GLY A 223 -17.15 37.40 -4.16
C GLY A 223 -17.23 35.95 -4.65
N ILE A 224 -18.06 35.74 -5.67
CA ILE A 224 -18.29 34.45 -6.32
C ILE A 224 -17.68 34.48 -7.72
N TYR A 225 -16.90 33.46 -8.06
CA TYR A 225 -16.15 33.35 -9.30
C TYR A 225 -16.62 32.12 -10.07
N ALA A 226 -17.03 32.31 -11.32
CA ALA A 226 -17.44 31.20 -12.20
C ALA A 226 -16.22 30.55 -12.86
N CYS A 227 -16.25 29.22 -13.01
CA CYS A 227 -15.26 28.42 -13.72
C CYS A 227 -15.92 27.88 -14.99
N ASN A 228 -15.82 28.62 -16.10
CA ASN A 228 -16.51 28.28 -17.35
C ASN A 228 -15.69 27.40 -18.29
N ASP A 229 -14.71 26.70 -17.74
CA ASP A 229 -13.59 26.19 -18.50
C ASP A 229 -13.63 24.68 -18.57
N GLN A 230 -13.26 24.16 -19.73
CA GLN A 230 -13.08 22.73 -19.86
C GLN A 230 -11.73 22.33 -19.24
N PRO A 231 -11.73 21.40 -18.29
CA PRO A 231 -10.49 20.89 -17.71
C PRO A 231 -9.73 20.03 -18.73
N ILE A 232 -8.41 20.01 -18.59
CA ILE A 232 -7.51 19.20 -19.41
C ILE A 232 -7.36 17.84 -18.73
N ASN A 233 -7.47 16.75 -19.49
CA ASN A 233 -7.23 15.40 -18.95
C ASN A 233 -5.74 15.13 -18.81
N VAL A 234 -5.37 14.45 -17.73
CA VAL A 234 -4.05 13.85 -17.55
C VAL A 234 -3.93 12.64 -18.47
N THR A 235 -2.80 12.54 -19.16
CA THR A 235 -2.48 11.44 -20.09
C THR A 235 -1.71 10.29 -19.42
N LEU A 236 -1.11 10.57 -18.25
CA LEU A 236 -0.38 9.59 -17.45
C LEU A 236 -1.34 8.54 -16.86
N SER A 237 -0.85 7.30 -16.74
CA SER A 237 -1.56 6.26 -15.98
C SER A 237 -1.68 6.65 -14.50
N PRO A 238 -2.67 6.14 -13.75
CA PRO A 238 -2.86 6.50 -12.34
C PRO A 238 -1.61 6.31 -11.48
N ARG A 239 -0.92 5.18 -11.65
CA ARG A 239 0.34 4.87 -10.94
C ARG A 239 1.45 5.88 -11.27
N ARG A 240 1.57 6.30 -12.54
CA ARG A 240 2.56 7.29 -12.96
C ARG A 240 2.25 8.68 -12.41
N LEU A 241 0.97 9.04 -12.39
CA LEU A 241 0.52 10.30 -11.81
C LEU A 241 0.83 10.35 -10.31
N GLU A 242 0.60 9.26 -9.59
CA GLU A 242 0.96 9.12 -8.18
C GLU A 242 2.47 9.32 -7.96
N THR A 243 3.32 8.59 -8.68
CA THR A 243 4.78 8.75 -8.60
C THR A 243 5.22 10.19 -8.92
N LEU A 244 4.65 10.78 -9.97
CA LEU A 244 4.96 12.16 -10.36
C LEU A 244 4.58 13.15 -9.24
N LYS A 245 3.39 13.01 -8.64
CA LYS A 245 2.91 13.87 -7.56
C LYS A 245 3.77 13.74 -6.30
N ALA A 246 4.19 12.52 -5.96
CA ALA A 246 5.10 12.28 -4.83
C ALA A 246 6.45 12.99 -5.03
N LYS A 247 7.00 12.95 -6.26
CA LYS A 247 8.31 13.53 -6.58
C LYS A 247 8.29 15.05 -6.80
N ARG A 248 7.26 15.56 -7.49
CA ARG A 248 7.21 16.94 -7.99
C ARG A 248 6.20 17.82 -7.27
N GLY A 249 5.39 17.26 -6.38
CA GLY A 249 4.35 17.95 -5.62
C GLY A 249 2.94 17.58 -6.08
N ILE A 250 1.97 17.72 -5.18
CA ILE A 250 0.58 17.25 -5.34
C ILE A 250 -0.15 17.86 -6.56
N ASP A 251 0.27 19.02 -7.03
CA ASP A 251 -0.30 19.72 -8.20
C ASP A 251 0.34 19.31 -9.54
N ALA A 252 1.32 18.41 -9.53
CA ALA A 252 1.93 17.87 -10.73
C ALA A 252 0.97 16.96 -11.51
N VAL A 253 0.94 17.12 -12.82
CA VAL A 253 0.01 16.47 -13.76
C VAL A 253 0.67 16.10 -15.08
N GLU A 254 1.87 16.62 -15.35
CA GLU A 254 2.60 16.42 -16.60
C GLU A 254 4.11 16.35 -16.33
N LYS A 255 4.87 15.76 -17.24
CA LYS A 255 6.32 15.76 -17.19
C LYS A 255 6.89 17.03 -17.83
N TYR A 256 8.11 17.39 -17.46
CA TYR A 256 8.78 18.51 -18.10
C TYR A 256 9.11 18.16 -19.56
N ARG A 257 8.78 19.05 -20.50
CA ARG A 257 9.10 18.92 -21.92
C ARG A 257 9.35 20.31 -22.51
N THR A 258 10.26 20.41 -23.47
CA THR A 258 10.59 21.66 -24.16
C THR A 258 10.93 21.37 -25.62
N ASP A 259 10.53 22.26 -26.52
CA ASP A 259 10.94 22.26 -27.94
C ASP A 259 11.89 23.42 -28.27
N GLY A 260 12.32 24.17 -27.24
CA GLY A 260 13.15 25.37 -27.37
C GLY A 260 12.38 26.67 -27.60
N MET A 261 11.12 26.61 -28.03
CA MET A 261 10.23 27.78 -28.17
C MET A 261 9.25 27.91 -26.99
N ILE A 262 8.85 26.79 -26.41
CA ILE A 262 8.03 26.70 -25.20
C ILE A 262 8.53 25.58 -24.30
N TRP A 263 8.16 25.63 -23.02
CA TRP A 263 8.36 24.51 -22.11
C TRP A 263 7.15 24.25 -21.23
N THR A 264 6.81 22.98 -21.05
CA THR A 264 5.69 22.54 -20.20
C THR A 264 6.22 22.26 -18.80
N CYS A 265 5.61 22.90 -17.81
CA CYS A 265 5.89 22.69 -16.39
C CYS A 265 5.18 21.43 -15.88
N ASN A 266 5.65 20.85 -14.76
CA ASN A 266 4.98 19.72 -14.15
C ASN A 266 3.52 20.00 -13.74
N CYS A 267 3.16 21.25 -13.47
CA CYS A 267 1.77 21.65 -13.21
C CYS A 267 0.88 21.67 -14.48
N GLY A 268 1.41 21.31 -15.65
CA GLY A 268 0.72 21.29 -16.94
C GLY A 268 0.68 22.63 -17.67
N HIS A 269 1.19 23.71 -17.07
CA HIS A 269 1.26 25.01 -17.75
C HIS A 269 2.38 25.05 -18.79
N VAL A 270 2.09 25.65 -19.95
CA VAL A 270 3.05 25.86 -21.04
C VAL A 270 3.57 27.29 -20.97
N ASN A 271 4.87 27.44 -20.75
CA ASN A 271 5.57 28.72 -20.64
C ASN A 271 6.30 29.04 -21.94
N GLU A 272 6.51 30.32 -22.20
CA GLU A 272 7.31 30.83 -23.33
C GLU A 272 8.81 30.56 -23.12
N ALA A 273 9.56 30.44 -24.22
CA ALA A 273 11.01 30.36 -24.19
C ALA A 273 11.64 31.54 -23.44
N GLY A 274 12.63 31.24 -22.60
CA GLY A 274 13.31 32.23 -21.77
C GLY A 274 12.64 32.50 -20.42
N SER A 275 11.41 32.01 -20.19
CA SER A 275 10.78 32.08 -18.86
C SER A 275 11.54 31.17 -17.89
N GLU A 276 12.23 31.75 -16.91
CA GLU A 276 13.00 30.98 -15.92
C GLU A 276 12.11 30.23 -14.91
N GLU A 277 10.88 30.68 -14.72
CA GLU A 277 9.93 30.14 -13.75
C GLU A 277 8.54 30.00 -14.35
N CYS A 278 7.80 29.02 -13.87
CA CYS A 278 6.44 28.78 -14.32
C CYS A 278 5.48 29.85 -13.78
N ILE A 279 4.73 30.52 -14.65
CA ILE A 279 3.84 31.62 -14.23
C ILE A 279 2.65 31.18 -13.35
N VAL A 280 2.32 29.88 -13.35
CA VAL A 280 1.21 29.33 -12.56
C VAL A 280 1.68 28.83 -11.20
N CYS A 281 2.74 28.01 -11.17
CA CYS A 281 3.16 27.34 -9.93
C CYS A 281 4.48 27.85 -9.34
N GLY A 282 5.18 28.77 -10.03
CA GLY A 282 6.46 29.33 -9.57
C GLY A 282 7.66 28.37 -9.63
N ARG A 283 7.48 27.12 -10.07
CA ARG A 283 8.62 26.18 -10.23
C ARG A 283 9.62 26.73 -11.24
N LYS A 284 10.91 26.73 -10.88
CA LYS A 284 11.97 27.14 -11.79
C LYS A 284 12.21 26.06 -12.83
N GLN A 285 12.34 26.47 -14.09
CA GLN A 285 12.59 25.56 -15.20
C GLN A 285 13.82 24.69 -14.92
N LYS A 286 14.91 25.30 -14.45
CA LYS A 286 16.17 24.61 -14.13
C LYS A 286 16.05 23.51 -13.06
N ASP A 287 15.09 23.63 -12.13
CA ASP A 287 14.93 22.70 -11.00
C ASP A 287 14.11 21.47 -11.41
N ILE A 288 13.22 21.64 -12.39
CA ILE A 288 12.39 20.54 -12.93
C ILE A 288 12.96 19.95 -14.21
N MET A 289 13.86 20.65 -14.88
CA MET A 289 14.61 20.13 -16.01
C MET A 289 15.42 18.95 -15.53
N THR A 290 14.93 17.75 -15.80
CA THR A 290 15.64 16.52 -15.48
C THR A 290 16.97 16.57 -16.21
N LYS A 291 18.10 16.57 -15.48
CA LYS A 291 19.44 16.35 -16.06
C LYS A 291 19.61 14.92 -16.59
N ALA A 292 18.53 14.23 -16.91
CA ALA A 292 18.61 12.98 -17.62
C ALA A 292 19.17 13.33 -19.00
N SER A 293 20.42 12.94 -19.23
CA SER A 293 21.08 13.06 -20.53
C SER A 293 20.35 12.28 -21.63
N PHE A 294 19.35 11.49 -21.25
CA PHE A 294 18.61 10.56 -22.09
C PHE A 294 17.10 10.67 -21.85
N ASN A 295 16.35 11.07 -22.88
CA ASN A 295 14.89 11.09 -22.86
C ASN A 295 14.32 9.70 -23.20
N TYR A 296 14.20 8.85 -22.18
CA TYR A 296 13.71 7.47 -22.37
C TYR A 296 12.27 7.40 -22.90
N GLU A 297 11.45 8.44 -22.73
CA GLU A 297 10.04 8.42 -23.16
C GLU A 297 9.87 8.38 -24.66
N GLU A 298 10.72 9.11 -25.40
CA GLU A 298 10.74 9.05 -26.86
C GLU A 298 11.07 7.63 -27.33
N MET A 299 12.03 6.97 -26.67
CA MET A 299 12.36 5.58 -26.94
C MET A 299 11.16 4.67 -26.65
N ILE A 300 10.48 4.84 -25.51
CA ILE A 300 9.30 4.07 -25.12
C ILE A 300 8.15 4.25 -26.12
N ASP A 301 7.88 5.46 -26.59
CA ASP A 301 6.81 5.70 -27.56
C ASP A 301 7.11 5.01 -28.89
N ARG A 302 8.37 5.02 -29.33
CA ARG A 302 8.81 4.23 -30.49
C ARG A 302 8.72 2.72 -30.26
N MET A 303 8.89 2.23 -29.03
CA MET A 303 8.65 0.82 -28.68
C MET A 303 7.17 0.47 -28.74
N LYS A 304 6.27 1.36 -28.31
CA LYS A 304 4.81 1.15 -28.37
C LYS A 304 4.27 1.03 -29.79
N GLU A 305 4.98 1.57 -30.78
CA GLU A 305 4.65 1.40 -32.20
C GLU A 305 5.00 0.01 -32.75
N LYS A 306 5.78 -0.80 -32.02
CA LYS A 306 6.23 -2.13 -32.47
C LYS A 306 5.25 -3.23 -32.09
N GLU A 307 5.31 -4.36 -32.79
CA GLU A 307 4.39 -5.48 -32.56
C GLU A 307 5.04 -6.59 -31.74
N TYR A 308 6.35 -6.82 -31.94
CA TYR A 308 7.11 -7.91 -31.31
C TYR A 308 8.26 -7.42 -30.43
N VAL A 309 8.64 -8.22 -29.43
CA VAL A 309 9.72 -7.87 -28.49
C VAL A 309 11.08 -7.73 -29.19
N VAL A 310 11.30 -8.44 -30.31
CA VAL A 310 12.53 -8.28 -31.10
C VAL A 310 12.69 -6.86 -31.65
N GLU A 311 11.61 -6.26 -32.13
CA GLU A 311 11.62 -4.89 -32.65
C GLU A 311 11.75 -3.86 -31.51
N ILE A 312 11.15 -4.14 -30.35
CA ILE A 312 11.31 -3.34 -29.14
C ILE A 312 12.77 -3.34 -28.69
N LYS A 313 13.43 -4.50 -28.73
CA LYS A 313 14.87 -4.62 -28.44
C LYS A 313 15.69 -3.81 -29.45
N ASP A 314 15.35 -3.84 -30.73
CA ASP A 314 16.05 -3.03 -31.74
C ASP A 314 15.92 -1.53 -31.45
N VAL A 315 14.76 -1.07 -30.99
CA VAL A 315 14.58 0.31 -30.52
C VAL A 315 15.48 0.59 -29.32
N LEU A 316 15.49 -0.26 -28.28
CA LEU A 316 16.37 -0.11 -27.12
C LEU A 316 17.85 0.03 -27.53
N MET A 317 18.29 -0.83 -28.46
CA MET A 317 19.69 -0.86 -28.91
C MET A 317 20.12 0.42 -29.64
N GLN A 318 19.20 1.16 -30.25
CA GLN A 318 19.50 2.46 -30.86
C GLN A 318 19.87 3.51 -29.82
N TYR A 319 19.31 3.43 -28.62
CA TYR A 319 19.50 4.39 -27.54
C TYR A 319 20.43 3.90 -26.42
N ILE A 320 20.86 2.63 -26.44
CA ILE A 320 21.63 2.00 -25.35
C ILE A 320 22.91 2.74 -24.95
N LYS A 321 23.51 3.49 -25.88
CA LYS A 321 24.74 4.28 -25.62
C LYS A 321 24.48 5.54 -24.81
N GLU A 322 23.27 6.07 -24.88
CA GLU A 322 22.82 7.28 -24.16
C GLU A 322 22.30 6.95 -22.76
N ILE A 323 21.87 5.70 -22.55
CA ILE A 323 21.42 5.17 -21.26
C ILE A 323 22.61 4.99 -20.30
N ASP A 324 22.42 5.30 -19.01
CA ASP A 324 23.43 5.10 -17.98
C ASP A 324 23.87 3.64 -17.89
N SER A 325 25.18 3.42 -17.71
CA SER A 325 25.78 2.10 -17.65
C SER A 325 25.19 1.18 -16.56
N SER A 326 24.72 1.75 -15.44
CA SER A 326 24.10 1.02 -14.33
C SER A 326 22.79 0.33 -14.74
N MET A 327 22.03 0.90 -15.67
CA MET A 327 20.70 0.42 -16.06
C MET A 327 20.73 -0.55 -17.24
N ARG A 328 21.81 -0.53 -18.05
CA ARG A 328 21.88 -1.30 -19.30
C ARG A 328 21.71 -2.80 -19.09
N LEU A 329 22.27 -3.34 -18.01
CA LEU A 329 22.22 -4.78 -17.75
C LEU A 329 20.79 -5.24 -17.48
N GLU A 330 20.08 -4.55 -16.58
CA GLU A 330 18.69 -4.86 -16.24
C GLU A 330 17.76 -4.74 -17.46
N LEU A 331 17.92 -3.68 -18.26
CA LEU A 331 17.15 -3.48 -19.49
C LEU A 331 17.37 -4.61 -20.51
N LEU A 332 18.61 -5.09 -20.66
CA LEU A 332 18.92 -6.21 -21.53
C LEU A 332 18.36 -7.53 -21.01
N GLU A 333 18.40 -7.76 -19.70
CA GLU A 333 17.79 -8.94 -19.07
C GLU A 333 16.28 -8.98 -19.29
N ILE A 334 15.60 -7.83 -19.18
CA ILE A 334 14.18 -7.69 -19.49
C ILE A 334 13.90 -8.08 -20.94
N MET A 335 14.72 -7.60 -21.89
CA MET A 335 14.57 -7.96 -23.32
C MET A 335 14.76 -9.46 -23.56
N GLU A 336 15.82 -10.07 -23.03
CA GLU A 336 16.09 -11.49 -23.20
C GLU A 336 14.99 -12.37 -22.59
N SER A 337 14.54 -12.02 -21.39
CA SER A 337 13.41 -12.69 -20.75
C SER A 337 12.13 -12.55 -21.57
N GLY A 338 11.84 -11.35 -22.06
CA GLY A 338 10.68 -11.06 -22.92
C GLY A 338 10.68 -11.90 -24.20
N LEU A 339 11.82 -11.98 -24.90
CA LEU A 339 11.99 -12.80 -26.11
C LEU A 339 11.77 -14.29 -25.84
N GLN A 340 12.26 -14.79 -24.70
CA GLN A 340 12.08 -16.20 -24.31
C GLN A 340 10.61 -16.51 -24.01
N TYR A 341 9.93 -15.64 -23.27
CA TYR A 341 8.52 -15.81 -22.96
C TYR A 341 7.63 -15.64 -24.20
N GLU A 342 7.96 -14.72 -25.11
CA GLU A 342 7.17 -14.49 -26.32
C GLU A 342 7.10 -15.73 -27.21
N LYS A 343 8.23 -16.46 -27.32
CA LYS A 343 8.31 -17.74 -28.03
C LYS A 343 7.45 -18.85 -27.41
N THR A 344 7.19 -18.79 -26.11
CA THR A 344 6.57 -19.90 -25.36
C THR A 344 5.15 -19.61 -24.90
N ARG A 345 4.75 -18.34 -24.81
CA ARG A 345 3.50 -17.90 -24.15
C ARG A 345 2.69 -16.86 -24.93
N GLY A 346 3.15 -16.41 -26.10
CA GLY A 346 2.46 -15.41 -26.92
C GLY A 346 2.99 -13.99 -26.69
N ASN A 347 2.33 -12.98 -27.29
CA ASN A 347 2.83 -11.61 -27.35
C ASN A 347 3.18 -11.05 -25.95
N MET A 348 4.40 -10.53 -25.79
CA MET A 348 4.93 -9.99 -24.52
C MET A 348 5.15 -8.48 -24.53
N LYS A 349 4.73 -7.77 -25.60
CA LYS A 349 4.95 -6.33 -25.82
C LYS A 349 4.65 -5.48 -24.60
N GLU A 350 3.41 -5.52 -24.11
CA GLU A 350 2.96 -4.63 -23.03
C GLU A 350 3.74 -4.88 -21.75
N THR A 351 3.93 -6.15 -21.38
CA THR A 351 4.69 -6.54 -20.19
C THR A 351 6.16 -6.13 -20.27
N VAL A 352 6.78 -6.21 -21.46
CA VAL A 352 8.16 -5.75 -21.65
C VAL A 352 8.25 -4.24 -21.52
N ILE A 353 7.34 -3.49 -22.16
CA ILE A 353 7.30 -2.03 -22.09
C ILE A 353 7.12 -1.57 -20.64
N GLU A 354 6.15 -2.14 -19.90
CA GLU A 354 5.93 -1.80 -18.48
C GLU A 354 7.18 -2.03 -17.62
N LYS A 355 7.92 -3.13 -17.86
CA LYS A 355 9.15 -3.42 -17.11
C LYS A 355 10.27 -2.45 -17.47
N VAL A 356 10.47 -2.14 -18.74
CA VAL A 356 11.46 -1.14 -19.18
C VAL A 356 11.14 0.21 -18.55
N GLU A 357 9.88 0.64 -18.64
CA GLU A 357 9.40 1.89 -18.04
C GLU A 357 9.71 1.93 -16.54
N LYS A 358 9.48 0.82 -15.82
CA LYS A 358 9.76 0.71 -14.40
C LYS A 358 11.25 0.90 -14.05
N VAL A 359 12.18 0.37 -14.84
CA VAL A 359 13.63 0.57 -14.60
C VAL A 359 13.99 2.06 -14.62
N PHE A 360 13.44 2.82 -15.57
CA PHE A 360 13.66 4.27 -15.62
C PHE A 360 12.94 5.04 -14.52
N GLU A 361 11.76 4.57 -14.09
CA GLU A 361 11.03 5.17 -12.98
C GLU A 361 11.74 4.94 -11.63
N ASP A 362 12.21 3.72 -11.37
CA ASP A 362 12.89 3.33 -10.12
C ASP A 362 14.28 3.98 -10.01
N ALA A 363 15.06 4.04 -11.10
CA ALA A 363 16.35 4.74 -11.12
C ALA A 363 16.22 6.25 -10.85
N SER A 364 15.03 6.82 -11.04
CA SER A 364 14.74 8.21 -10.73
C SER A 364 14.41 8.46 -9.24
N ILE A 365 14.35 7.41 -8.41
CA ILE A 365 14.06 7.48 -6.97
C ILE A 365 15.35 7.51 -6.12
N ASP A 366 16.46 6.96 -6.64
CA ASP A 366 17.75 6.84 -5.94
C ASP A 366 18.74 8.02 -6.18
N GLU A 367 18.35 9.01 -7.01
CA GLU A 367 19.02 10.32 -7.17
C GLU A 367 18.19 11.46 -6.56
#